data_AF-A0A9P0FJA8-F1
#
_entry.id   AF-A0A9P0FJA8-F1
#
_cell.length_a   1.000
_cell.length_b   1.000
_cell.length_c   1.000
_cell.angle_alpha   90.00
_cell.angle_beta   90.00
_cell.angle_gamma   90.00
#
_symmetry.space_group_name_H-M   'P 1'
#
loop_
_entity.id
_entity.type
_entity.pdbx_description
1 polymer ?
#
loop_
_entity_poly.entity_id
_entity_poly.type
_entity_poly.pdbx_seq_one_letter_code
_entity_poly.pdbx_strand_id
1 'polypeptide(L)'
;MLFFKFYVRMRMYNGNFVAKNEMEVKKERLSSVNRAQKSIITEFMESHPELRSGQFSNSFSHKNAQALWSELLSLINSVPGGGRKETWQQIRKCWQDMKKKVKQKKTLLNKYYAGTGGGGPPTNDLDQEDEKILQLLPAVSVSGDPNISESAVTFVFETSDFEQLIDDRTQENEGNETNSQVLHEVTNVSCNIARRSTNYYSEVESSSSTEKLNIKQKYYQKKLELIEEDSKRRELYENKKLELLGKQVDALEKIAENLSLPRYPQTTQKG
;
A
#
# COMPACT_ATOMS: atom_id res chain seq x y z
N MET A 1 22.26 8.76 -22.45
CA MET A 1 20.84 8.83 -22.02
C MET A 1 20.49 7.56 -21.23
N LEU A 2 21.05 7.43 -20.01
CA LEU A 2 20.85 6.28 -19.10
C LEU A 2 20.93 6.81 -17.66
N PHE A 3 19.94 7.57 -17.22
CA PHE A 3 19.93 8.19 -15.88
C PHE A 3 18.56 8.15 -15.18
N PHE A 4 17.74 7.13 -15.43
CA PHE A 4 16.39 7.07 -14.85
C PHE A 4 15.94 5.68 -14.31
N LYS A 5 16.88 4.81 -13.93
CA LYS A 5 16.56 3.51 -13.33
C LYS A 5 17.34 3.17 -12.05
N PHE A 6 17.59 4.16 -11.18
CA PHE A 6 18.18 3.91 -9.86
C PHE A 6 17.62 4.79 -8.73
N TYR A 7 16.33 5.14 -8.78
CA TYR A 7 15.68 5.94 -7.73
C TYR A 7 14.50 5.23 -7.07
N VAL A 8 14.64 3.94 -6.72
CA VAL A 8 13.75 3.27 -5.74
C VAL A 8 14.51 2.24 -4.89
N ARG A 9 15.68 2.54 -4.33
CA ARG A 9 16.27 1.73 -3.24
C ARG A 9 17.45 2.40 -2.50
N MET A 10 17.22 3.51 -1.82
CA MET A 10 18.10 3.93 -0.72
C MET A 10 17.31 4.16 0.56
N ARG A 11 17.10 3.06 1.30
CA ARG A 11 17.08 3.10 2.76
C ARG A 11 18.54 3.14 3.19
N MET A 12 18.98 4.24 3.76
CA MET A 12 20.13 4.25 4.65
C MET A 12 19.74 5.00 5.92
N TYR A 13 19.80 4.26 7.02
CA TYR A 13 19.76 4.75 8.40
C TYR A 13 21.07 5.47 8.75
N ASN A 14 21.00 6.29 9.81
CA ASN A 14 22.04 6.84 10.70
C ASN A 14 21.91 8.38 10.75
N GLY A 15 21.65 9.06 11.86
CA GLY A 15 21.53 8.73 13.27
C GLY A 15 21.45 10.07 14.07
N ASN A 16 21.00 9.99 15.32
CA ASN A 16 20.98 11.05 16.35
C ASN A 16 19.80 12.03 16.34
N PHE A 17 18.65 11.52 16.80
CA PHE A 17 17.58 12.34 17.37
C PHE A 17 17.87 12.55 18.87
N VAL A 18 18.07 13.81 19.26
CA VAL A 18 18.21 14.23 20.66
C VAL A 18 16.88 13.99 21.39
N ALA A 19 16.98 13.35 22.55
CA ALA A 19 15.89 12.82 23.35
C ALA A 19 14.76 13.82 23.62
N LYS A 20 13.57 13.52 23.09
CA LYS A 20 12.32 13.89 23.76
C LYS A 20 11.93 12.70 24.63
N ASN A 21 11.84 12.92 25.94
CA ASN A 21 11.17 12.03 26.87
C ASN A 21 9.68 11.98 26.51
N GLU A 22 9.33 11.11 25.57
CA GLU A 22 7.99 10.56 25.41
C GLU A 22 8.19 9.05 25.43
N MET A 23 7.52 8.37 26.37
CA MET A 23 7.48 6.91 26.40
C MET A 23 6.80 6.44 25.11
N GLU A 24 7.60 6.20 24.08
CA GLU A 24 7.15 5.60 22.83
C GLU A 24 6.85 4.13 23.13
N VAL A 25 5.65 3.87 23.65
CA VAL A 25 5.08 2.53 23.71
C VAL A 25 5.04 2.04 22.27
N LYS A 26 5.99 1.17 21.91
CA LYS A 26 5.95 0.44 20.65
C LYS A 26 4.55 -0.16 20.55
N LYS A 27 3.73 0.32 19.61
CA LYS A 27 2.35 -0.15 19.48
C LYS A 27 2.38 -1.62 19.08
N GLU A 28 2.28 -2.50 20.07
CA GLU A 28 2.26 -3.94 19.86
C GLU A 28 1.13 -4.28 18.90
N ARG A 29 1.38 -5.24 18.00
CA ARG A 29 0.36 -5.69 17.05
C ARG A 29 -0.78 -6.28 17.85
N LEU A 30 -1.90 -5.56 17.91
CA LEU A 30 -3.11 -6.04 18.56
C LEU A 30 -3.44 -7.44 18.02
N SER A 31 -3.70 -8.36 18.94
CA SER A 31 -4.00 -9.75 18.61
C SER A 31 -5.22 -9.86 17.68
N SER A 32 -5.17 -10.88 16.82
CA SER A 32 -6.24 -11.17 15.88
C SER A 32 -7.53 -11.50 16.62
N VAL A 33 -8.67 -11.18 16.01
CA VAL A 33 -9.99 -11.47 16.55
C VAL A 33 -10.22 -12.99 16.54
N ASN A 34 -10.60 -13.53 17.69
CA ASN A 34 -10.87 -14.96 17.89
C ASN A 34 -12.25 -15.35 17.31
N ARG A 35 -12.52 -16.64 17.11
CA ARG A 35 -13.78 -17.19 16.58
C ARG A 35 -15.00 -16.69 17.36
N ALA A 36 -14.97 -16.73 18.70
CA ALA A 36 -16.07 -16.23 19.53
C ALA A 36 -16.36 -14.74 19.27
N GLN A 37 -15.32 -13.91 19.20
CA GLN A 37 -15.46 -12.49 18.88
C GLN A 37 -15.98 -12.27 17.44
N LYS A 38 -15.55 -13.10 16.46
CA LYS A 38 -16.09 -13.04 15.09
C LYS A 38 -17.59 -13.37 15.05
N SER A 39 -18.03 -14.35 15.83
CA SER A 39 -19.45 -14.70 15.94
C SER A 39 -20.27 -13.52 16.45
N ILE A 40 -19.85 -12.89 17.55
CA ILE A 40 -20.52 -11.71 18.13
C ILE A 40 -20.57 -10.56 17.13
N ILE A 41 -19.47 -10.28 16.41
CA ILE A 41 -19.47 -9.25 15.37
C ILE A 41 -20.51 -9.57 14.30
N THR A 42 -20.58 -10.82 13.86
CA THR A 42 -21.46 -11.24 12.76
C THR A 42 -22.94 -11.15 13.17
N GLU A 43 -23.27 -11.66 14.35
CA GLU A 43 -24.63 -11.57 14.93
C GLU A 43 -25.07 -10.12 15.16
N PHE A 44 -24.16 -9.27 15.64
CA PHE A 44 -24.45 -7.84 15.81
C PHE A 44 -24.72 -7.13 14.48
N MET A 45 -24.03 -7.52 13.40
CA MET A 45 -24.27 -6.99 12.05
C MET A 45 -25.58 -7.50 11.43
N GLU A 46 -26.05 -8.67 11.85
CA GLU A 46 -27.33 -9.22 11.45
C GLU A 46 -28.48 -8.42 12.06
N SER A 47 -28.42 -8.15 13.37
CA SER A 47 -29.42 -7.36 14.10
C SER A 47 -29.43 -5.86 13.76
N HIS A 48 -28.32 -5.31 13.24
CA HIS A 48 -28.20 -3.88 12.89
C HIS A 48 -27.94 -3.66 11.39
N PRO A 49 -28.95 -3.82 10.51
CA PRO A 49 -28.78 -3.69 9.06
C PRO A 49 -28.32 -2.29 8.62
N GLU A 50 -28.73 -1.23 9.35
CA GLU A 50 -28.30 0.16 9.07
C GLU A 50 -26.80 0.36 9.32
N LEU A 51 -26.27 -0.27 10.39
CA LEU A 51 -24.84 -0.27 10.68
C LEU A 51 -24.05 -1.09 9.65
N ARG A 52 -24.63 -2.22 9.21
CA ARG A 52 -24.05 -3.13 8.23
C ARG A 52 -23.89 -2.48 6.85
N SER A 53 -24.94 -1.78 6.38
CA SER A 53 -24.96 -1.10 5.09
C SER A 53 -23.96 0.07 5.07
N GLY A 54 -23.83 0.77 6.19
CA GLY A 54 -23.01 1.98 6.31
C GLY A 54 -23.62 3.19 5.60
N GLN A 55 -24.90 3.11 5.24
CA GLN A 55 -25.67 4.23 4.68
C GLN A 55 -26.35 4.97 5.82
N PHE A 56 -26.21 6.30 5.84
CA PHE A 56 -26.91 7.15 6.79
C PHE A 56 -28.26 7.58 6.20
N SER A 57 -29.26 7.63 7.06
CA SER A 57 -30.63 8.06 6.73
C SER A 57 -31.06 9.14 7.72
N ASN A 58 -32.26 9.70 7.54
CA ASN A 58 -32.81 10.65 8.51
C ASN A 58 -33.04 10.00 9.90
N SER A 59 -33.30 8.68 9.94
CA SER A 59 -33.42 7.90 11.18
C SER A 59 -32.06 7.46 11.75
N PHE A 60 -31.06 7.27 10.88
CA PHE A 60 -29.75 6.74 11.24
C PHE A 60 -28.62 7.74 11.03
N SER A 61 -28.29 8.45 12.11
CA SER A 61 -27.22 9.44 12.10
C SER A 61 -25.83 8.83 12.37
N HIS A 62 -24.79 9.62 12.12
CA HIS A 62 -23.42 9.26 12.49
C HIS A 62 -23.26 8.99 13.99
N LYS A 63 -23.98 9.74 14.84
CA LYS A 63 -23.95 9.55 16.30
C LYS A 63 -24.52 8.19 16.69
N ASN A 64 -25.62 7.77 16.05
CA ASN A 64 -26.24 6.45 16.28
C ASN A 64 -25.26 5.34 15.88
N ALA A 65 -24.62 5.45 14.71
CA ALA A 65 -23.61 4.49 14.29
C ALA A 65 -22.42 4.41 15.26
N GLN A 66 -21.91 5.55 15.74
CA GLN A 66 -20.84 5.58 16.72
C GLN A 66 -21.23 4.91 18.05
N ALA A 67 -22.46 5.13 18.51
CA ALA A 67 -22.99 4.49 19.71
C ALA A 67 -23.01 2.95 19.55
N LEU A 68 -23.56 2.45 18.45
CA LEU A 68 -23.60 1.01 18.16
C LEU A 68 -22.19 0.40 18.03
N TRP A 69 -21.24 1.10 17.39
CA TRP A 69 -19.86 0.60 17.33
C TRP A 69 -19.18 0.58 18.71
N SER A 70 -19.54 1.50 19.60
CA SER A 70 -19.01 1.56 20.98
C SER A 70 -19.64 0.51 21.88
N GLU A 71 -20.91 0.20 21.68
CA GLU A 71 -21.59 -0.94 22.30
C GLU A 71 -20.91 -2.25 21.88
N LEU A 72 -20.76 -2.48 20.58
CA LEU A 72 -20.09 -3.67 20.05
C LEU A 72 -18.64 -3.80 20.56
N LEU A 73 -17.92 -2.69 20.71
CA LEU A 73 -16.59 -2.69 21.32
C LEU A 73 -16.61 -3.25 22.75
N SER A 74 -17.60 -2.86 23.55
CA SER A 74 -17.77 -3.34 24.92
C SER A 74 -18.08 -4.84 24.94
N LEU A 75 -18.96 -5.33 24.05
CA LEU A 75 -19.25 -6.77 23.91
C LEU A 75 -18.01 -7.58 23.48
N ILE A 76 -17.20 -7.07 22.56
CA ILE A 76 -16.02 -7.80 22.07
C ILE A 76 -14.92 -7.88 23.15
N ASN A 77 -14.78 -6.82 23.93
CA ASN A 77 -13.78 -6.73 24.99
C ASN A 77 -14.20 -7.50 26.26
N SER A 78 -15.47 -7.86 26.41
CA SER A 78 -15.93 -8.73 27.50
C SER A 78 -15.60 -10.21 27.26
N VAL A 79 -15.31 -10.61 26.01
CA VAL A 79 -14.93 -11.99 25.68
C VAL A 79 -13.51 -12.30 26.18
N PRO A 80 -13.32 -13.31 27.04
CA PRO A 80 -12.00 -13.72 27.50
C PRO A 80 -11.18 -14.36 26.38
N GLY A 81 -9.85 -14.17 26.41
CA GLY A 81 -8.91 -14.78 25.46
C GLY A 81 -8.98 -14.23 24.03
N GLY A 82 -9.79 -13.21 23.78
CA GLY A 82 -9.89 -12.54 22.49
C GLY A 82 -8.94 -11.36 22.35
N GLY A 83 -8.74 -10.89 21.11
CA GLY A 83 -7.94 -9.71 20.85
C GLY A 83 -8.65 -8.45 21.31
N ARG A 84 -8.07 -7.74 22.27
CA ARG A 84 -8.62 -6.48 22.78
C ARG A 84 -8.50 -5.38 21.73
N LYS A 85 -9.48 -4.51 21.70
CA LYS A 85 -9.55 -3.36 20.81
C LYS A 85 -9.74 -2.12 21.67
N GLU A 86 -9.01 -1.08 21.34
CA GLU A 86 -8.96 0.15 22.13
C GLU A 86 -10.06 1.12 21.71
N THR A 87 -10.49 1.06 20.44
CA THR A 87 -11.39 2.07 19.88
C THR A 87 -12.38 1.45 18.90
N TRP A 88 -13.57 2.04 18.82
CA TRP A 88 -14.66 1.59 17.96
C TRP A 88 -14.27 1.58 16.47
N GLN A 89 -13.36 2.48 16.04
CA GLN A 89 -12.82 2.47 14.67
C GLN A 89 -12.07 1.17 14.34
N GLN A 90 -11.40 0.58 15.33
CA GLN A 90 -10.67 -0.68 15.14
C GLN A 90 -11.65 -1.84 14.90
N ILE A 91 -12.81 -1.84 15.55
CA ILE A 91 -13.89 -2.82 15.31
C ILE A 91 -14.49 -2.61 13.92
N ARG A 92 -14.82 -1.36 13.56
CA ARG A 92 -15.30 -1.04 12.22
C ARG A 92 -14.33 -1.51 11.14
N LYS A 93 -13.04 -1.29 11.34
CA LYS A 93 -11.99 -1.75 10.43
C LYS A 93 -11.92 -3.27 10.38
N CYS A 94 -12.01 -3.95 11.53
CA CYS A 94 -12.06 -5.41 11.60
C CYS A 94 -13.22 -5.97 10.76
N TRP A 95 -14.42 -5.40 10.88
CA TRP A 95 -15.57 -5.79 10.07
C TRP A 95 -15.33 -5.61 8.56
N GLN A 96 -14.72 -4.49 8.16
CA GLN A 96 -14.35 -4.26 6.77
C GLN A 96 -13.36 -5.30 6.25
N ASP A 97 -12.35 -5.64 7.06
CA ASP A 97 -11.33 -6.63 6.71
C ASP A 97 -11.91 -8.04 6.66
N MET A 98 -12.84 -8.40 7.54
CA MET A 98 -13.60 -9.66 7.49
C MET A 98 -14.36 -9.79 6.17
N LYS A 99 -15.16 -8.78 5.81
CA LYS A 99 -15.87 -8.73 4.51
C LYS A 99 -14.91 -8.88 3.33
N LYS A 100 -13.76 -8.18 3.37
CA LYS A 100 -12.75 -8.28 2.31
C LYS A 100 -12.19 -9.70 2.19
N LYS A 101 -11.83 -10.33 3.31
CA LYS A 101 -11.29 -11.70 3.34
C LYS A 101 -12.29 -12.72 2.79
N VAL A 102 -13.55 -12.65 3.23
CA VAL A 102 -14.61 -13.56 2.78
C VAL A 102 -14.85 -13.43 1.28
N LYS A 103 -14.92 -12.19 0.76
CA LYS A 103 -15.02 -11.96 -0.69
C LYS A 103 -13.84 -12.54 -1.45
N GLN A 104 -12.62 -12.34 -0.96
CA GLN A 104 -11.43 -12.89 -1.60
C GLN A 104 -11.46 -14.42 -1.64
N LYS A 105 -11.82 -15.09 -0.53
CA LYS A 105 -12.02 -16.54 -0.50
C LYS A 105 -13.07 -16.98 -1.52
N LYS A 106 -14.24 -16.33 -1.55
CA LYS A 106 -15.31 -16.67 -2.50
C LYS A 106 -14.90 -16.45 -3.96
N THR A 107 -14.18 -15.37 -4.28
CA THR A 107 -13.66 -15.13 -5.63
C THR A 107 -12.66 -16.20 -6.04
N LEU A 108 -11.74 -16.60 -5.16
CA LEU A 108 -10.79 -17.68 -5.44
C LEU A 108 -11.52 -19.01 -5.71
N LEU A 109 -12.54 -19.31 -4.91
CA LEU A 109 -13.35 -20.50 -5.06
C LEU A 109 -14.15 -20.49 -6.38
N ASN A 110 -14.75 -19.35 -6.75
CA ASN A 110 -15.45 -19.21 -8.03
C ASN A 110 -14.50 -19.38 -9.22
N LYS A 111 -13.27 -18.85 -9.15
CA LYS A 111 -12.24 -19.04 -10.18
C LYS A 111 -11.83 -20.50 -10.31
N TYR A 112 -11.68 -21.19 -9.17
CA TYR A 112 -11.40 -22.62 -9.16
C TYR A 112 -12.50 -23.41 -9.88
N TYR A 113 -13.77 -23.16 -9.55
CA TYR A 113 -14.90 -23.84 -10.19
C TYR A 113 -15.14 -23.46 -11.66
N ALA A 114 -14.74 -22.25 -12.07
CA ALA A 114 -14.83 -21.81 -13.46
C ALA A 114 -13.67 -22.36 -14.34
N GLY A 115 -12.62 -22.91 -13.72
CA GLY A 115 -11.49 -23.48 -14.44
C GLY A 115 -11.85 -24.80 -15.12
N THR A 116 -11.45 -24.96 -16.37
CA THR A 116 -11.66 -26.17 -17.17
C THR A 116 -10.47 -27.14 -17.02
N GLY A 117 -10.33 -27.78 -15.84
CA GLY A 117 -9.62 -29.05 -15.68
C GLY A 117 -8.23 -29.05 -15.00
N GLY A 118 -7.85 -30.21 -14.46
CA GLY A 118 -6.48 -30.58 -14.02
C GLY A 118 -6.07 -30.24 -12.58
N GLY A 119 -6.84 -29.39 -11.87
CA GLY A 119 -6.55 -29.01 -10.48
C GLY A 119 -7.06 -30.03 -9.45
N GLY A 120 -6.27 -30.29 -8.41
CA GLY A 120 -6.75 -30.96 -7.19
C GLY A 120 -7.72 -30.07 -6.39
N PRO A 121 -8.43 -30.62 -5.39
CA PRO A 121 -9.48 -29.91 -4.65
C PRO A 121 -9.04 -28.55 -4.11
N PRO A 122 -9.96 -27.57 -4.00
CA PRO A 122 -9.62 -26.23 -3.56
C PRO A 122 -9.10 -26.29 -2.12
N THR A 123 -7.98 -25.61 -1.86
CA THR A 123 -7.34 -25.61 -0.53
C THR A 123 -7.99 -24.66 0.47
N ASN A 124 -8.90 -23.80 0.01
CA ASN A 124 -9.49 -22.72 0.79
C ASN A 124 -11.01 -22.84 0.83
N ASP A 125 -11.51 -23.67 1.74
CA ASP A 125 -12.93 -23.73 2.02
C ASP A 125 -13.40 -22.52 2.83
N LEU A 126 -14.70 -22.24 2.73
CA LEU A 126 -15.35 -21.23 3.56
C LEU A 126 -15.67 -21.84 4.92
N ASP A 127 -15.19 -21.19 5.98
CA ASP A 127 -15.58 -21.57 7.33
C ASP A 127 -17.05 -21.20 7.57
N GLN A 128 -17.72 -21.86 8.52
CA GLN A 128 -19.12 -21.58 8.88
C GLN A 128 -19.38 -20.08 9.17
N GLU A 129 -18.43 -19.38 9.80
CA GLU A 129 -18.59 -17.94 10.04
C GLU A 129 -18.36 -17.09 8.78
N ASP A 130 -17.50 -17.54 7.87
CA ASP A 130 -17.28 -16.87 6.59
C ASP A 130 -18.53 -16.98 5.72
N GLU A 131 -19.24 -18.11 5.76
CA GLU A 131 -20.52 -18.29 5.08
C GLU A 131 -21.61 -17.35 5.60
N LYS A 132 -21.75 -17.21 6.93
CA LYS A 132 -22.69 -16.24 7.52
C LYS A 132 -22.38 -14.80 7.08
N ILE A 133 -21.10 -14.42 7.09
CA ILE A 133 -20.68 -13.09 6.61
C ILE A 133 -21.02 -12.93 5.12
N LEU A 134 -20.87 -13.98 4.32
CA LEU A 134 -21.21 -13.96 2.90
C LEU A 134 -22.71 -13.75 2.68
N GLN A 135 -23.57 -14.38 3.49
CA GLN A 135 -25.03 -14.19 3.44
C GLN A 135 -25.46 -12.77 3.81
N LEU A 136 -24.72 -12.10 4.69
CA LEU A 136 -24.96 -10.70 5.07
C LEU A 136 -24.54 -9.69 4.00
N LEU A 137 -23.74 -10.10 3.01
CA LEU A 137 -23.29 -9.24 1.92
C LEU A 137 -24.35 -9.17 0.81
N PRO A 138 -24.57 -7.99 0.19
CA PRO A 138 -25.39 -7.92 -1.01
C PRO A 138 -24.83 -8.82 -2.12
N ALA A 139 -25.66 -9.60 -2.80
CA ALA A 139 -25.22 -10.53 -3.85
C ALA A 139 -24.42 -9.84 -4.97
N VAL A 140 -24.87 -8.64 -5.37
CA VAL A 140 -24.20 -7.77 -6.36
C VAL A 140 -22.75 -7.46 -5.98
N SER A 141 -22.48 -7.37 -4.68
CA SER A 141 -21.14 -7.08 -4.16
C SER A 141 -20.17 -8.27 -4.21
N VAL A 142 -20.65 -9.46 -4.57
CA VAL A 142 -19.87 -10.72 -4.66
C VAL A 142 -19.77 -11.19 -6.10
N SER A 143 -20.91 -11.29 -6.81
CA SER A 143 -20.98 -11.87 -8.15
C SER A 143 -21.09 -10.85 -9.28
N GLY A 144 -21.27 -9.56 -8.96
CA GLY A 144 -21.63 -8.54 -9.96
C GLY A 144 -23.15 -8.40 -10.13
N ASP A 145 -23.57 -7.35 -10.84
CA ASP A 145 -24.98 -7.13 -11.19
C ASP A 145 -25.28 -7.90 -12.48
N PRO A 146 -26.24 -8.86 -12.48
CA PRO A 146 -26.56 -9.63 -13.67
C PRO A 146 -27.13 -8.80 -14.81
N ASN A 147 -27.66 -7.60 -14.52
CA ASN A 147 -28.25 -6.72 -15.54
C ASN A 147 -27.22 -5.83 -16.24
N ILE A 148 -25.97 -5.82 -15.74
CA ILE A 148 -24.90 -4.99 -16.29
C ILE A 148 -23.88 -5.90 -16.96
N SER A 149 -23.86 -5.89 -18.29
CA SER A 149 -22.82 -6.60 -19.05
C SER A 149 -21.45 -6.02 -18.74
N GLU A 150 -20.45 -6.89 -18.57
CA GLU A 150 -19.07 -6.46 -18.46
C GLU A 150 -18.60 -5.86 -19.80
N SER A 151 -17.73 -4.85 -19.75
CA SER A 151 -17.15 -4.24 -20.94
C SER A 151 -16.12 -5.18 -21.55
N ALA A 152 -16.39 -5.67 -22.77
CA ALA A 152 -15.43 -6.47 -23.52
C ALA A 152 -14.36 -5.56 -24.11
N VAL A 153 -13.10 -5.76 -23.72
CA VAL A 153 -11.95 -5.12 -24.37
C VAL A 153 -11.42 -6.10 -25.42
N THR A 154 -11.63 -5.76 -26.69
CA THR A 154 -11.04 -6.50 -27.80
C THR A 154 -9.64 -5.95 -28.06
N PHE A 155 -8.62 -6.77 -27.82
CA PHE A 155 -7.26 -6.46 -28.25
C PHE A 155 -7.13 -6.88 -29.72
N VAL A 156 -7.21 -5.90 -30.62
CA VAL A 156 -6.88 -6.12 -32.02
C VAL A 156 -5.37 -6.10 -32.14
N PHE A 157 -4.76 -7.25 -32.35
CA PHE A 157 -3.37 -7.33 -32.76
C PHE A 157 -3.35 -7.24 -34.28
N GLU A 158 -2.88 -6.12 -34.81
CA GLU A 158 -2.62 -5.99 -36.24
C GLU A 158 -1.50 -6.96 -36.62
N THR A 159 -1.82 -7.90 -37.50
CA THR A 159 -0.90 -8.95 -37.97
C THR A 159 0.18 -8.42 -38.92
N SER A 160 0.27 -7.10 -39.12
CA SER A 160 1.14 -6.47 -40.13
C SER A 160 2.63 -6.46 -39.78
N ASP A 161 3.01 -6.80 -38.54
CA ASP A 161 4.42 -6.78 -38.12
C ASP A 161 5.10 -8.16 -38.10
N PHE A 162 4.41 -9.24 -38.55
CA PHE A 162 4.98 -10.60 -38.57
C PHE A 162 5.44 -11.10 -39.95
N GLU A 163 5.25 -10.33 -41.02
CA GLU A 163 5.55 -10.75 -42.40
C GLU A 163 6.98 -10.41 -42.89
N GLN A 164 7.97 -10.28 -41.98
CA GLN A 164 9.36 -9.99 -42.39
C GLN A 164 10.44 -10.97 -41.94
N LEU A 165 10.11 -12.21 -41.55
CA LEU A 165 11.13 -13.23 -41.29
C LEU A 165 10.76 -14.64 -41.78
N ILE A 166 10.23 -14.75 -43.00
CA ILE A 166 10.31 -16.03 -43.74
C ILE A 166 10.93 -15.74 -45.10
N ASP A 167 12.26 -15.64 -45.13
CA ASP A 167 13.00 -15.94 -46.34
C ASP A 167 14.15 -16.90 -46.03
N ASP A 168 14.24 -17.88 -46.91
CA ASP A 168 15.35 -18.79 -47.17
C ASP A 168 15.63 -19.99 -46.23
N ARG A 169 14.82 -21.06 -46.42
CA ARG A 169 15.37 -22.40 -46.72
C ARG A 169 14.30 -23.40 -47.16
N THR A 170 14.32 -23.76 -48.43
CA THR A 170 13.65 -24.94 -49.00
C THR A 170 14.43 -26.21 -48.63
N GLN A 171 13.77 -27.21 -48.03
CA GLN A 171 13.65 -28.57 -48.56
C GLN A 171 12.95 -29.51 -47.55
N GLU A 172 11.80 -30.02 -48.00
CA GLU A 172 11.21 -31.36 -47.77
C GLU A 172 11.38 -32.03 -46.40
N ASN A 173 10.30 -32.10 -45.62
CA ASN A 173 9.68 -33.39 -45.32
C ASN A 173 8.31 -33.26 -44.64
N GLU A 174 7.46 -34.22 -44.99
CA GLU A 174 6.07 -34.40 -44.60
C GLU A 174 5.89 -34.60 -43.09
N GLY A 175 4.73 -34.15 -42.60
CA GLY A 175 4.09 -34.75 -41.44
C GLY A 175 4.16 -33.95 -40.14
N ASN A 176 2.96 -33.60 -39.68
CA ASN A 176 2.50 -33.72 -38.29
C ASN A 176 2.24 -32.38 -37.58
N GLU A 177 0.95 -32.17 -37.34
CA GLU A 177 0.33 -31.05 -36.62
C GLU A 177 1.02 -30.77 -35.28
N THR A 178 1.71 -29.63 -35.20
CA THR A 178 2.25 -29.09 -33.95
C THR A 178 1.36 -27.98 -33.41
N ASN A 179 0.53 -28.40 -32.46
CA ASN A 179 0.36 -27.80 -31.14
C ASN A 179 1.35 -26.64 -30.85
N SER A 180 0.84 -25.40 -30.76
CA SER A 180 1.61 -24.27 -30.25
C SER A 180 1.02 -23.78 -28.94
N GLN A 181 1.66 -24.21 -27.86
CA GLN A 181 1.48 -23.71 -26.50
C GLN A 181 1.86 -22.24 -26.45
N VAL A 182 0.90 -21.34 -26.23
CA VAL A 182 1.20 -19.97 -25.83
C VAL A 182 0.97 -19.82 -24.33
N LEU A 183 2.08 -19.85 -23.61
CA LEU A 183 2.21 -19.51 -22.21
C LEU A 183 1.87 -18.03 -22.02
N HIS A 184 0.68 -17.72 -21.49
CA HIS A 184 0.36 -16.39 -21.00
C HIS A 184 0.56 -16.33 -19.48
N GLU A 185 1.79 -16.00 -19.07
CA GLU A 185 2.09 -15.50 -17.74
C GLU A 185 1.56 -14.05 -17.64
N VAL A 186 0.25 -13.90 -17.37
CA VAL A 186 -0.32 -12.58 -17.07
C VAL A 186 0.00 -12.25 -15.62
N THR A 187 1.07 -11.49 -15.47
CA THR A 187 1.49 -10.87 -14.22
C THR A 187 0.36 -10.05 -13.57
N ASN A 188 0.32 -10.15 -12.25
CA ASN A 188 -0.61 -9.51 -11.32
C ASN A 188 -0.94 -8.04 -11.68
N VAL A 189 -2.17 -7.79 -12.15
CA VAL A 189 -2.79 -6.47 -12.08
C VAL A 189 -3.53 -6.36 -10.76
N SER A 190 -2.85 -5.81 -9.76
CA SER A 190 -3.47 -5.36 -8.52
C SER A 190 -4.35 -4.14 -8.83
N CYS A 191 -5.66 -4.32 -8.91
CA CYS A 191 -6.60 -3.21 -9.04
C CYS A 191 -6.72 -2.46 -7.70
N ASN A 192 -5.94 -1.38 -7.58
CA ASN A 192 -6.15 -0.36 -6.55
C ASN A 192 -7.42 0.42 -6.87
N ILE A 193 -8.58 -0.13 -6.52
CA ILE A 193 -9.83 0.63 -6.45
C ILE A 193 -9.73 1.55 -5.23
N ALA A 194 -9.17 2.74 -5.46
CA ALA A 194 -9.24 3.84 -4.51
C ALA A 194 -10.71 4.28 -4.39
N ARG A 195 -11.43 3.73 -3.43
CA ARG A 195 -12.70 4.28 -2.96
C ARG A 195 -12.44 5.64 -2.32
N ARG A 196 -12.80 6.72 -3.02
CA ARG A 196 -12.97 8.04 -2.41
C ARG A 196 -14.45 8.43 -2.45
N SER A 197 -15.16 7.99 -1.42
CA SER A 197 -16.34 8.65 -0.86
C SER A 197 -15.80 9.70 0.12
N THR A 198 -16.26 10.93 0.28
CA THR A 198 -17.47 11.68 -0.08
C THR A 198 -17.10 13.17 -0.15
N ASN A 199 -17.87 13.98 -0.88
CA ASN A 199 -18.63 15.12 -0.32
C ASN A 199 -19.16 16.00 -1.45
N TYR A 200 -20.39 15.70 -1.87
CA TYR A 200 -21.34 16.65 -2.42
C TYR A 200 -21.98 17.37 -1.23
N TYR A 201 -21.89 18.70 -1.18
CA TYR A 201 -22.64 19.51 -0.24
C TYR A 201 -23.09 20.77 -0.97
N SER A 202 -24.36 20.79 -1.35
CA SER A 202 -25.09 22.00 -1.75
C SER A 202 -25.49 22.77 -0.48
N GLU A 203 -24.78 23.88 -0.28
CA GLU A 203 -25.35 25.23 -0.10
C GLU A 203 -26.51 25.43 0.89
N VAL A 204 -26.16 25.89 2.12
CA VAL A 204 -26.83 27.00 2.84
C VAL A 204 -25.75 27.74 3.67
N GLU A 205 -25.46 28.98 3.24
CA GLU A 205 -24.99 30.23 3.88
C GLU A 205 -24.44 30.23 5.34
N SER A 206 -23.51 31.09 5.78
CA SER A 206 -22.51 31.99 5.15
C SER A 206 -21.41 32.39 6.17
N SER A 207 -21.14 31.56 7.20
CA SER A 207 -20.14 31.91 8.25
C SER A 207 -19.06 30.84 8.50
N SER A 208 -19.17 29.62 7.95
CA SER A 208 -18.15 28.56 8.15
C SER A 208 -17.09 28.45 7.05
N SER A 209 -17.26 29.16 5.93
CA SER A 209 -16.33 29.08 4.78
C SER A 209 -15.02 29.82 5.03
N THR A 210 -15.04 30.95 5.73
CA THR A 210 -13.84 31.75 6.04
C THR A 210 -12.93 31.02 7.02
N GLU A 211 -13.49 30.31 8.00
CA GLU A 211 -12.73 29.55 8.99
C GLU A 211 -12.08 28.30 8.39
N LYS A 212 -12.79 27.58 7.51
CA LYS A 212 -12.21 26.47 6.73
C LYS A 212 -11.08 26.93 5.81
N LEU A 213 -11.21 28.10 5.19
CA LEU A 213 -10.16 28.71 4.37
C LEU A 213 -8.94 29.08 5.22
N ASN A 214 -9.14 29.66 6.40
CA ASN A 214 -8.07 30.05 7.31
C ASN A 214 -7.27 28.82 7.81
N ILE A 215 -7.96 27.73 8.19
CA ILE A 215 -7.31 26.47 8.58
C ILE A 215 -6.44 25.92 7.44
N LYS A 216 -6.97 25.95 6.21
CA LYS A 216 -6.25 25.47 5.02
C LYS A 216 -5.03 26.36 4.71
N GLN A 217 -5.17 27.67 4.85
CA GLN A 217 -4.09 28.63 4.66
C GLN A 217 -2.97 28.43 5.70
N LYS A 218 -3.33 28.26 6.98
CA LYS A 218 -2.39 27.96 8.07
C LYS A 218 -1.63 26.65 7.84
N TYR A 219 -2.30 25.62 7.32
CA TYR A 219 -1.66 24.36 6.94
C TYR A 219 -0.60 24.54 5.85
N TYR A 220 -0.91 25.28 4.77
CA TYR A 220 0.05 25.51 3.70
C TYR A 220 1.23 26.37 4.15
N GLN A 221 0.98 27.39 4.97
CA GLN A 221 2.04 28.20 5.56
C GLN A 221 3.01 27.32 6.36
N LYS A 222 2.47 26.44 7.21
CA LYS A 222 3.31 25.54 8.02
C LYS A 222 4.09 24.55 7.16
N LYS A 223 3.49 24.08 6.06
CA LYS A 223 4.14 23.18 5.12
C LYS A 223 5.32 23.85 4.41
N LEU A 224 5.18 25.13 4.03
CA LEU A 224 6.26 25.91 3.42
C LEU A 224 7.42 26.12 4.39
N GLU A 225 7.12 26.47 5.66
CA GLU A 225 8.14 26.60 6.70
C GLU A 225 8.98 25.33 6.87
N LEU A 226 8.32 24.16 6.89
CA LEU A 226 9.03 22.88 7.02
C LEU A 226 9.95 22.59 5.83
N ILE A 227 9.51 22.94 4.62
CA ILE A 227 10.33 22.78 3.40
C ILE A 227 11.55 23.69 3.44
N GLU A 228 11.37 24.94 3.88
CA GLU A 228 12.46 25.90 4.01
C GLU A 228 13.48 25.47 5.07
N GLU A 229 13.01 24.96 6.21
CA GLU A 229 13.86 24.42 7.27
C GLU A 229 14.66 23.20 6.80
N ASP A 230 14.03 22.29 6.06
CA ASP A 230 14.72 21.15 5.43
C ASP A 230 15.77 21.58 4.41
N SER A 231 15.49 22.63 3.63
CA SER A 231 16.45 23.20 2.69
C SER A 231 17.68 23.75 3.42
N LYS A 232 17.47 24.53 4.50
CA LYS A 232 18.54 25.09 5.33
C LYS A 232 19.38 23.99 6.00
N ARG A 233 18.73 22.94 6.50
CA ARG A 233 19.43 21.77 7.07
C ARG A 233 20.33 21.10 6.04
N ARG A 234 19.84 20.91 4.81
CA ARG A 234 20.60 20.30 3.72
C ARG A 234 21.79 21.16 3.33
N GLU A 235 21.57 22.47 3.16
CA GLU A 235 22.64 23.42 2.85
C GLU A 235 23.73 23.42 3.92
N LEU A 236 23.35 23.43 5.20
CA LEU A 236 24.29 23.34 6.31
C LEU A 236 25.14 22.05 6.25
N TYR A 237 24.50 20.92 5.93
CA TYR A 237 25.19 19.64 5.79
C TYR A 237 26.20 19.66 4.64
N GLU A 238 25.80 20.17 3.47
CA GLU A 238 26.70 20.26 2.31
C GLU A 238 27.88 21.21 2.58
N ASN A 239 27.64 22.35 3.23
CA ASN A 239 28.70 23.28 3.60
C ASN A 239 29.71 22.62 4.57
N LYS A 240 29.22 21.90 5.58
CA LYS A 240 30.10 21.18 6.52
C LYS A 240 30.89 20.07 5.83
N LYS A 241 30.28 19.37 4.87
CA LYS A 241 30.95 18.35 4.07
C LYS A 241 32.05 18.97 3.19
N LEU A 242 31.78 20.10 2.54
CA LEU A 242 32.78 20.85 1.77
C LEU A 242 33.95 21.31 2.65
N GLU A 243 33.68 21.79 3.87
CA GLU A 243 34.72 22.17 4.82
C GLU A 243 35.65 20.99 5.19
N LEU A 244 35.07 19.81 5.44
CA LEU A 244 35.83 18.60 5.75
C LEU A 244 36.68 18.14 4.56
N LEU A 245 36.14 18.21 3.34
CA LEU A 245 36.87 17.88 2.13
C LEU A 245 38.02 18.87 1.89
N GLY A 246 37.81 20.17 2.12
CA GLY A 246 38.87 21.19 2.03
C GLY A 246 40.03 20.87 2.97
N LYS A 247 39.73 20.56 4.24
CA LYS A 247 40.76 20.14 5.22
C LYS A 247 41.54 18.90 4.79
N GLN A 248 40.89 17.94 4.12
CA GLN A 248 41.56 16.75 3.59
C GLN A 248 42.50 17.11 2.44
N VAL A 249 42.06 17.98 1.53
CA VAL A 249 42.89 18.47 0.41
C VAL A 249 44.13 19.19 0.96
N ASP A 250 43.96 20.13 1.89
CA ASP A 250 45.08 20.87 2.50
C ASP A 250 46.09 19.93 3.19
N ALA A 251 45.59 18.87 3.85
CA ALA A 251 46.45 17.88 4.49
C ALA A 251 47.23 17.05 3.47
N LEU A 252 46.59 16.65 2.36
CA LEU A 252 47.24 15.91 1.28
C LEU A 252 48.29 16.77 0.56
N GLU A 253 48.01 18.06 0.33
CA GLU A 253 48.95 19.02 -0.27
C GLU A 253 50.21 19.15 0.59
N LYS A 254 50.05 19.32 1.91
CA LYS A 254 51.19 19.35 2.85
C LYS A 254 52.01 18.05 2.83
N ILE A 255 51.37 16.89 2.70
CA ILE A 255 52.08 15.62 2.59
C ILE A 255 52.87 15.57 1.27
N ALA A 256 52.27 16.00 0.17
CA ALA A 256 52.91 16.04 -1.14
C ALA A 256 54.11 17.00 -1.17
N GLU A 257 54.00 18.18 -0.57
CA GLU A 257 55.13 19.14 -0.42
C GLU A 257 56.30 18.54 0.36
N ASN A 258 56.02 17.81 1.45
CA ASN A 258 57.06 17.13 2.23
C ASN A 258 57.73 15.99 1.46
N LEU A 259 57.05 15.39 0.48
CA LEU A 259 57.57 14.31 -0.37
C LEU A 259 58.31 14.82 -1.61
N SER A 260 58.10 16.08 -2.03
CA SER A 260 58.75 16.66 -3.23
C SER A 260 60.14 17.25 -2.97
N LEU A 261 60.62 17.29 -1.72
CA LEU A 261 61.98 17.71 -1.40
C LEU A 261 63.00 16.62 -1.76
N PRO A 262 63.98 16.90 -2.64
CA PRO A 262 65.00 15.92 -3.03
C PRO A 262 65.98 15.68 -1.87
N ARG A 263 65.97 14.47 -1.29
CA ARG A 263 67.10 13.99 -0.48
C ARG A 263 68.23 13.55 -1.41
N TYR A 264 69.13 14.46 -1.75
CA TYR A 264 70.47 14.07 -2.17
C TYR A 264 71.42 14.17 -0.97
N PRO A 265 72.00 13.06 -0.49
CA PRO A 265 73.12 13.13 0.43
C PRO A 265 74.34 13.69 -0.32
N GLN A 266 74.87 14.80 0.17
CA GLN A 266 76.19 15.30 -0.19
C GLN A 266 77.20 14.23 0.23
N THR A 267 77.73 13.46 -0.72
CA THR A 267 78.89 12.59 -0.48
C THR A 267 80.10 13.47 -0.22
N THR A 268 80.48 13.57 1.04
CA THR A 268 81.74 14.15 1.50
C THR A 268 82.91 13.40 0.87
N GLN A 269 83.60 14.04 -0.08
CA GLN A 269 84.97 13.68 -0.43
C GLN A 269 85.88 14.13 0.71
N LYS A 270 86.46 13.17 1.44
CA LYS A 270 87.67 13.39 2.25
C LYS A 270 88.79 12.61 1.58
N GLY A 271 89.81 13.35 1.14
CA GLY A 271 91.14 12.82 0.79
C GLY A 271 91.97 12.54 2.03
#